data_AF-A0A352SE05-F1
#
_entry.id   AF-A0A352SE05-F1
#
_cell.length_a   1.000
_cell.length_b   1.000
_cell.length_c   1.000
_cell.angle_alpha   90.00
_cell.angle_beta   90.00
_cell.angle_gamma   90.00
#
_symmetry.space_group_name_H-M   'P 1'
#
loop_
_entity.id
_entity.type
_entity.pdbx_description
1 polymer ?
#
loop_
_entity_poly.entity_id
_entity_poly.type
_entity_poly.pdbx_seq_one_letter_code
_entity_poly.pdbx_strand_id
1 'polypeptide(L)'
;TGLDALTGLPEYRNGGLLYDFELMVPRDATFASRAHAVDEPEIVEWRALTVTGLDLIADGVRQALGLSEADFPLARVLEGGTWAAGRRVAAQRRPPGGPPPFAIQSDGTVF
;
A
#
# COMPACT_ATOMS: atom_id res chain seq x y z
N THR A 1 0.11 19.18 16.86
CA THR A 1 -1.17 19.20 16.14
C THR A 1 -0.87 19.02 14.66
N GLY A 2 -1.53 18.08 13.97
CA GLY A 2 -1.23 17.76 12.55
C GLY A 2 -0.75 16.33 12.26
N LEU A 3 -0.66 15.46 13.28
CA LEU A 3 -0.41 14.03 13.07
C LEU A 3 -1.51 13.36 12.24
N ASP A 4 -2.75 13.82 12.39
CA ASP A 4 -3.91 13.31 11.64
C ASP A 4 -3.93 13.78 10.17
N ALA A 5 -3.10 14.76 9.80
CA ALA A 5 -2.94 15.21 8.42
C ALA A 5 -1.84 14.45 7.67
N LEU A 6 -1.11 13.56 8.35
CA LEU A 6 -0.08 12.74 7.74
C LEU A 6 -0.73 11.50 7.14
N THR A 7 -0.44 11.24 5.86
CA THR A 7 -0.86 10.01 5.18
C THR A 7 0.24 8.95 5.21
N GLY A 8 -0.08 7.73 4.77
CA GLY A 8 0.89 6.65 4.64
C GLY A 8 1.71 6.74 3.37
N LEU A 9 2.90 6.14 3.40
CA LEU A 9 3.77 6.07 2.24
C LEU A 9 3.17 5.12 1.19
N PRO A 10 3.02 5.55 -0.07
CA PRO A 10 2.55 4.69 -1.15
C PRO A 10 3.69 3.83 -1.71
N GLU A 11 4.22 2.97 -0.85
CA GLU A 11 5.32 2.06 -1.17
C GLU A 11 4.82 0.61 -1.35
N TYR A 12 5.72 -0.29 -1.72
CA TYR A 12 5.37 -1.64 -2.15
C TYR A 12 4.70 -2.51 -1.09
N ARG A 13 4.80 -2.22 0.22
CA ARG A 13 4.10 -3.00 1.26
C ARG A 13 2.66 -2.53 1.38
N ASN A 14 2.43 -1.22 1.48
CA ASN A 14 1.10 -0.63 1.53
C ASN A 14 0.33 -0.84 0.22
N GLY A 15 0.89 -0.41 -0.90
CA GLY A 15 0.23 -0.55 -2.20
C GLY A 15 0.28 -1.98 -2.74
N GLY A 16 1.30 -2.76 -2.36
CA GLY A 16 1.34 -4.18 -2.71
C GLY A 16 0.32 -5.01 -1.94
N LEU A 17 -0.06 -4.62 -0.71
CA LEU A 17 -1.17 -5.24 0.00
C LEU A 17 -2.49 -5.09 -0.77
N LEU A 18 -2.78 -3.89 -1.27
CA LEU A 18 -3.98 -3.64 -2.08
C LEU A 18 -3.98 -4.45 -3.37
N TYR A 19 -2.83 -4.51 -4.05
CA TYR A 19 -2.65 -5.38 -5.21
C TYR A 19 -2.85 -6.86 -4.84
N ASP A 20 -2.32 -7.27 -3.70
CA ASP A 20 -2.30 -8.68 -3.30
C ASP A 20 -3.67 -9.25 -2.95
N PHE A 21 -4.56 -8.39 -2.47
CA PHE A 21 -5.96 -8.69 -2.20
C PHE A 21 -6.88 -8.33 -3.37
N GLU A 22 -6.34 -7.99 -4.54
CA GLU A 22 -7.11 -7.61 -5.73
C GLU A 22 -8.06 -6.41 -5.49
N LEU A 23 -7.74 -5.58 -4.50
CA LEU A 23 -8.43 -4.30 -4.24
C LEU A 23 -8.01 -3.24 -5.27
N MET A 24 -6.87 -3.44 -5.91
CA MET A 24 -6.39 -2.66 -7.04
C MET A 24 -5.83 -3.60 -8.10
N VAL A 25 -6.43 -3.57 -9.30
CA VAL A 25 -6.07 -4.47 -10.40
C VAL A 25 -5.68 -3.64 -11.61
N PRO A 26 -4.45 -3.79 -12.16
CA PRO A 26 -4.07 -3.12 -13.38
C PRO A 26 -5.01 -3.50 -14.54
N ARG A 27 -5.39 -2.50 -15.34
CA ARG A 27 -6.17 -2.74 -16.56
C ARG A 27 -5.38 -3.55 -17.60
N ASP A 28 -4.08 -3.29 -17.68
CA ASP A 28 -3.16 -4.04 -18.53
C ASP A 28 -2.59 -5.24 -17.75
N ALA A 29 -2.90 -6.45 -18.19
CA ALA A 29 -2.41 -7.69 -17.59
C ALA A 29 -0.87 -7.83 -17.67
N THR A 30 -0.21 -7.09 -18.56
CA THR A 30 1.25 -7.11 -18.71
C THR A 30 1.96 -6.17 -17.74
N PHE A 31 1.24 -5.34 -16.97
CA PHE A 31 1.80 -4.38 -16.02
C PHE A 31 2.88 -5.02 -15.13
N ALA A 32 2.53 -6.10 -14.42
CA ALA A 32 3.47 -6.76 -13.51
C ALA A 32 4.64 -7.52 -14.18
N SER A 33 4.66 -7.61 -15.53
CA SER A 33 5.69 -8.35 -16.28
C SER A 33 6.94 -7.50 -16.60
N ARG A 34 6.88 -6.18 -16.38
CA ARG A 34 7.98 -5.26 -16.67
C ARG A 34 8.36 -4.43 -15.44
N ALA A 35 9.52 -3.80 -15.53
CA ALA A 35 9.90 -2.74 -14.62
C ALA A 35 9.30 -1.41 -15.09
N HIS A 36 8.93 -0.56 -14.13
CA HIS A 36 8.38 0.77 -14.38
C HIS A 36 9.28 1.87 -13.85
N ALA A 37 9.43 2.97 -14.60
CA ALA A 37 10.05 4.18 -14.03
C ALA A 37 9.11 4.84 -13.01
N VAL A 38 9.69 5.58 -12.05
CA VAL A 38 8.94 6.18 -10.93
C VAL A 38 7.93 7.25 -11.35
N ASP A 39 8.12 7.85 -12.53
CA ASP A 39 7.33 8.92 -13.12
C ASP A 39 6.35 8.43 -14.19
N GLU A 40 6.31 7.12 -14.46
CA GLU A 40 5.31 6.55 -15.35
C GLU A 40 3.89 6.80 -14.81
N PRO A 41 2.92 7.16 -15.68
CA PRO A 41 1.56 7.47 -15.27
C PRO A 41 0.91 6.38 -14.41
N GLU A 42 1.18 5.11 -14.71
CA GLU A 42 0.62 3.96 -13.99
C GLU A 42 1.20 3.83 -12.58
N ILE A 43 2.47 4.21 -12.37
CA ILE A 43 3.08 4.25 -11.04
C ILE A 43 2.56 5.45 -10.24
N VAL A 44 2.37 6.60 -10.89
CA VAL A 44 1.73 7.76 -10.26
C VAL A 44 0.28 7.44 -9.86
N GLU A 45 -0.49 6.80 -10.73
CA GLU A 45 -1.87 6.34 -10.47
C GLU A 45 -1.88 5.34 -9.30
N TRP A 46 -1.03 4.31 -9.34
CA TRP A 46 -0.93 3.34 -8.25
C TRP A 46 -0.57 3.99 -6.90
N ARG A 47 0.35 4.95 -6.89
CA ARG A 47 0.71 5.68 -5.67
C ARG A 47 -0.45 6.51 -5.12
N ALA A 48 -1.15 7.24 -6.00
CA ALA A 48 -2.31 8.04 -5.61
C ALA A 48 -3.43 7.15 -5.06
N LEU A 49 -3.73 6.04 -5.74
CA LEU A 49 -4.73 5.07 -5.28
C LEU A 49 -4.32 4.38 -3.98
N THR A 50 -3.02 4.17 -3.74
CA THR A 50 -2.53 3.62 -2.48
C THR A 50 -2.81 4.56 -1.33
N VAL A 51 -2.53 5.87 -1.48
CA VAL A 51 -2.84 6.88 -0.45
C VAL A 51 -4.32 6.85 -0.08
N THR A 52 -5.22 6.92 -1.07
CA THR A 52 -6.67 6.87 -0.81
C THR A 52 -7.13 5.51 -0.26
N GLY A 53 -6.51 4.41 -0.72
CA GLY A 53 -6.81 3.06 -0.23
C GLY A 53 -6.46 2.86 1.24
N LEU A 54 -5.42 3.54 1.75
CA LEU A 54 -5.05 3.49 3.16
C LEU A 54 -6.11 4.15 4.04
N ASP A 55 -6.72 5.25 3.59
CA ASP A 55 -7.83 5.90 4.29
C ASP A 55 -9.06 4.97 4.36
N LEU A 56 -9.39 4.32 3.25
CA LEU A 56 -10.48 3.33 3.20
C LEU A 56 -10.23 2.13 4.13
N ILE A 57 -8.99 1.65 4.22
CA ILE A 57 -8.61 0.60 5.16
C ILE A 57 -8.77 1.08 6.60
N ALA A 58 -8.33 2.30 6.92
CA ALA A 58 -8.45 2.85 8.25
C ALA A 58 -9.92 2.91 8.70
N ASP A 59 -10.80 3.39 7.85
CA ASP A 59 -12.23 3.45 8.11
C ASP A 59 -12.85 2.05 8.27
N GLY A 60 -12.49 1.11 7.40
CA GLY A 60 -12.94 -0.27 7.49
C GLY A 60 -12.50 -0.96 8.80
N VAL A 61 -11.25 -0.75 9.22
CA VAL A 61 -10.71 -1.31 10.48
C VAL A 61 -11.40 -0.67 11.69
N ARG A 62 -11.58 0.65 11.71
CA ARG A 62 -12.31 1.35 12.77
C ARG A 62 -13.73 0.84 12.91
N GLN A 63 -14.44 0.71 11.78
CA GLN A 63 -15.79 0.17 11.77
C GLN A 63 -15.83 -1.27 12.30
N ALA A 64 -14.90 -2.13 11.87
CA ALA A 64 -14.84 -3.52 12.31
C ALA A 64 -14.52 -3.67 13.81
N LEU A 65 -13.77 -2.73 14.39
CA LEU A 65 -13.36 -2.76 15.80
C LEU A 65 -14.24 -1.88 16.71
N GLY A 66 -15.16 -1.10 16.15
CA GLY A 66 -15.98 -0.14 16.91
C GLY A 66 -15.16 1.01 17.52
N LEU A 67 -14.09 1.44 16.85
CA LEU A 67 -13.19 2.49 17.33
C LEU A 67 -13.42 3.80 16.59
N SER A 68 -13.21 4.93 17.29
CA SER A 68 -13.22 6.24 16.65
C SER A 68 -11.87 6.53 15.96
N GLU A 69 -11.85 7.53 15.07
CA GLU A 69 -10.61 8.03 14.47
C GLU A 69 -9.63 8.55 15.53
N ALA A 70 -10.12 9.20 16.60
CA ALA A 70 -9.29 9.71 17.68
C ALA A 70 -8.63 8.58 18.48
N ASP A 71 -9.34 7.46 18.69
CA ASP A 71 -8.81 6.29 19.41
C ASP A 71 -7.91 5.41 18.54
N PHE A 72 -8.13 5.44 17.23
CA PHE A 72 -7.39 4.64 16.25
C PHE A 72 -7.01 5.47 15.00
N PRO A 73 -6.02 6.37 15.14
CA PRO A 73 -5.57 7.23 14.05
C PRO A 73 -4.85 6.41 12.96
N LEU A 74 -4.75 6.99 11.75
CA LEU A 74 -4.15 6.33 10.58
C LEU A 74 -2.75 5.76 10.87
N ALA A 75 -1.90 6.47 11.63
CA ALA A 75 -0.59 5.97 12.01
C ALA A 75 -0.60 4.58 12.69
N ARG A 76 -1.65 4.26 13.46
CA ARG A 76 -1.81 2.95 14.12
C ARG A 76 -2.18 1.86 13.11
N VAL A 77 -2.98 2.21 12.10
CA VAL A 77 -3.31 1.35 10.96
C VAL A 77 -2.07 1.07 10.12
N LEU A 78 -1.19 2.06 9.93
CA LEU A 78 0.01 1.91 9.10
C LEU A 78 1.09 1.04 9.76
N GLU A 79 1.52 1.40 10.97
CA GLU A 79 2.62 0.73 11.68
C GLU A 79 2.28 -0.71 12.08
N GLY A 80 1.06 -0.91 12.60
CA GLY A 80 0.58 -2.21 13.09
C GLY A 80 -0.23 -3.01 12.07
N GLY A 81 -0.78 -2.36 11.04
CA GLY A 81 -1.68 -2.96 10.06
C GLY A 81 -1.01 -3.14 8.71
N THR A 82 -1.19 -2.17 7.80
CA THR A 82 -0.93 -2.37 6.36
C THR A 82 0.52 -2.71 6.04
N TRP A 83 1.48 -2.10 6.75
CA TRP A 83 2.91 -2.35 6.51
C TRP A 83 3.33 -3.76 6.96
N ALA A 84 2.90 -4.18 8.15
CA ALA A 84 3.20 -5.50 8.71
C ALA A 84 2.43 -6.62 7.99
N ALA A 85 1.13 -6.41 7.74
CA ALA A 85 0.28 -7.31 6.98
C ALA A 85 0.78 -7.46 5.54
N GLY A 86 1.12 -6.35 4.87
CA GLY A 86 1.68 -6.33 3.53
C GLY A 86 2.92 -7.21 3.38
N ARG A 87 3.89 -7.10 4.30
CA ARG A 87 5.06 -7.99 4.31
C ARG A 87 4.69 -9.46 4.49
N ARG A 88 3.78 -9.76 5.43
CA ARG A 88 3.38 -11.14 5.72
C ARG A 88 2.70 -11.78 4.51
N VAL A 89 1.79 -11.03 3.88
CA VAL A 89 1.04 -11.48 2.70
C VAL A 89 1.98 -11.62 1.50
N ALA A 90 2.85 -10.65 1.26
CA ALA A 90 3.85 -10.76 0.20
C ALA A 90 4.74 -12.00 0.38
N ALA A 91 5.21 -12.28 1.59
CA ALA A 91 6.03 -13.46 1.89
C ALA A 91 5.27 -14.79 1.67
N GLN A 92 3.96 -14.81 1.91
CA GLN A 92 3.10 -15.95 1.65
C GLN A 92 2.84 -16.15 0.15
N ARG A 93 2.57 -15.07 -0.59
CA ARG A 93 2.24 -15.14 -2.03
C ARG A 93 3.46 -15.34 -2.91
N ARG A 94 4.62 -14.79 -2.52
CA ARG A 94 5.85 -14.78 -3.33
C ARG A 94 7.07 -15.19 -2.49
N PRO A 95 7.26 -16.48 -2.15
CA PRO A 95 8.48 -16.94 -1.48
C PRO A 95 9.69 -16.99 -2.44
N PRO A 96 10.94 -16.82 -1.94
CA PRO A 96 11.31 -16.47 -0.57
C PRO A 96 11.24 -14.95 -0.33
N GLY A 97 10.92 -14.55 0.90
CA GLY A 97 11.07 -13.16 1.36
C GLY A 97 9.99 -12.17 0.93
N GLY A 98 9.12 -12.51 -0.03
CA GLY A 98 7.99 -11.66 -0.42
C GLY A 98 8.40 -10.39 -1.16
N PRO A 99 9.03 -10.49 -2.35
CA PRO A 99 9.34 -9.31 -3.14
C PRO A 99 8.05 -8.54 -3.51
N PRO A 100 8.18 -7.26 -3.90
CA PRO A 100 7.09 -6.47 -4.45
C PRO A 100 6.32 -7.21 -5.57
N PRO A 101 5.01 -6.95 -5.73
CA PRO A 101 4.21 -7.60 -6.78
C PRO A 101 4.62 -7.20 -8.22
N PHE A 102 5.30 -6.08 -8.38
CA PHE A 102 5.87 -5.60 -9.65
C PHE A 102 7.11 -4.74 -9.38
N ALA A 103 7.96 -4.57 -10.38
CA ALA A 103 9.24 -3.87 -10.23
C ALA A 103 9.11 -2.37 -10.54
N ILE A 104 9.65 -1.53 -9.66
CA ILE A 104 9.82 -0.09 -9.89
C ILE A 104 11.32 0.19 -9.95
N GLN A 105 11.78 0.87 -10.99
CA GLN A 105 13.15 1.33 -11.15
C GLN A 105 13.38 2.49 -10.19
N SER A 106 13.96 2.23 -9.03
CA SER A 106 14.32 3.26 -8.05
C SER A 106 15.80 3.17 -7.72
N ASP A 107 16.45 4.33 -7.63
CA ASP A 107 17.81 4.50 -7.13
C ASP A 107 17.84 4.81 -5.62
N GLY A 108 16.70 4.69 -4.94
CA GLY A 108 16.54 4.98 -3.51
C GLY A 108 16.26 6.45 -3.19
N THR A 109 16.15 7.33 -4.19
CA THR A 109 15.73 8.73 -3.98
C THR A 109 14.21 8.89 -3.93
N VAL A 110 13.47 7.88 -4.41
CA VAL A 110 12.00 7.85 -4.41
C VAL A 110 11.51 6.50 -3.87
N PHE A 111 10.63 6.56 -2.86
CA PHE A 111 10.04 5.41 -2.18
C PHE A 111 8.76 4.90 -2.84
#